data_AF-A0A0S4LFI7-F1
#
_entry.id   AF-A0A0S4LFI7-F1
#
_cell.length_a   1.000
_cell.length_b   1.000
_cell.length_c   1.000
_cell.angle_alpha   90.00
_cell.angle_beta   90.00
_cell.angle_gamma   90.00
#
_symmetry.space_group_name_H-M   'P 1'
#
loop_
_entity.id
_entity.type
_entity.pdbx_description
1 polymer ?
#
loop_
_entity_poly.entity_id
_entity_poly.type
_entity_poly.pdbx_seq_one_letter_code
_entity_poly.pdbx_strand_id
1 'polypeptide(L)'
;MISDLTMVELTSAVSRKIREKTFSREEGARILTLFETHLDEGYYRMVPVRTRDYRMARSWLAQLQGTLRTLDALHLAVAESAGTH
;
A
#
# COMPACT_ATOMS: atom_id res chain seq x y z
N MET A 1 -1.30 -1.58 -10.63
CA MET A 1 -2.12 -0.51 -10.02
C MET A 1 -1.77 -0.45 -8.55
N ILE A 2 -1.72 0.74 -7.98
CA ILE A 2 -1.39 0.97 -6.57
C ILE A 2 -2.27 2.10 -6.01
N SER A 3 -2.23 2.32 -4.70
CA SER A 3 -2.97 3.40 -4.05
C SER A 3 -2.07 4.18 -3.09
N ASP A 4 -2.58 5.27 -2.52
CA ASP A 4 -1.86 6.02 -1.50
C ASP A 4 -1.50 5.17 -0.28
N LEU A 5 -2.28 4.12 0.01
CA LEU A 5 -1.97 3.16 1.06
C LEU A 5 -0.65 2.42 0.78
N THR A 6 -0.38 2.09 -0.49
CA THR A 6 0.86 1.44 -0.92
C THR A 6 2.07 2.32 -0.64
N MET A 7 1.95 3.64 -0.83
CA MET A 7 3.04 4.59 -0.53
C MET A 7 3.36 4.62 0.97
N VAL A 8 2.32 4.65 1.80
CA VAL A 8 2.47 4.63 3.26
C VAL A 8 3.10 3.32 3.74
N GLU A 9 2.68 2.19 3.19
CA GLU A 9 3.26 0.89 3.51
C GLU A 9 4.73 0.77 3.09
N LEU A 10 5.07 1.22 1.87
CA LEU A 10 6.45 1.23 1.39
C LEU A 10 7.33 2.08 2.32
N THR A 11 6.88 3.29 2.66
CA THR A 11 7.60 4.21 3.56
C THR A 11 7.79 3.59 4.94
N SER A 12 6.75 2.93 5.48
CA SER A 12 6.82 2.21 6.75
C SER A 12 7.81 1.05 6.71
N ALA A 13 7.80 0.27 5.63
CA ALA A 13 8.71 -0.86 5.42
C ALA A 13 10.18 -0.40 5.31
N VAL A 14 10.45 0.67 4.56
CA VAL A 14 11.79 1.28 4.47
C VAL A 14 12.25 1.80 5.83
N SER A 15 11.38 2.53 6.53
CA SER A 15 11.67 3.05 7.88
C SER A 15 12.00 1.92 8.86
N ARG A 16 11.28 0.79 8.78
CA ARG A 16 11.58 -0.40 9.58
C ARG A 16 12.95 -0.97 9.25
N LYS A 17 13.27 -1.15 7.97
CA LYS A 17 14.58 -1.68 7.53
C LYS A 17 15.76 -0.82 7.96
N ILE A 18 15.58 0.50 8.02
CA ILE A 18 16.58 1.42 8.59
C ILE A 18 16.77 1.18 10.09
N ARG A 19 15.69 1.06 10.87
CA ARG A 19 15.78 0.75 12.32
C ARG A 19 16.42 -0.61 12.59
N GLU A 20 16.15 -1.58 11.72
CA GLU A 20 16.75 -2.92 11.74
C GLU A 20 18.20 -2.94 11.22
N LYS A 21 18.77 -1.78 10.86
CA LYS A 21 20.13 -1.62 10.30
C LYS A 21 20.39 -2.47 9.05
N THR A 22 19.33 -2.85 8.35
CA THR A 22 19.42 -3.56 7.07
C THR A 22 19.66 -2.60 5.92
N PHE A 23 19.16 -1.36 6.03
CA PHE A 23 19.45 -0.25 5.11
C PHE A 23 20.08 0.92 5.86
N SER A 24 20.97 1.64 5.17
CA SER A 24 21.38 2.99 5.57
C SER A 24 20.24 4.00 5.33
N ARG A 25 20.38 5.21 5.89
CA ARG A 25 19.42 6.29 5.64
C ARG A 25 19.45 6.74 4.18
N GLU A 26 20.64 6.78 3.59
CA GLU A 26 20.89 7.15 2.21
C GLU A 26 20.26 6.13 1.25
N GLU A 27 20.42 4.84 1.53
CA GLU A 27 19.77 3.76 0.76
C GLU A 27 18.24 3.85 0.84
N GLY A 28 17.71 4.08 2.04
CA GLY A 28 16.27 4.25 2.23
C GLY A 28 15.71 5.46 1.49
N ALA A 29 16.37 6.61 1.57
CA ALA A 29 15.99 7.81 0.83
C ALA A 29 16.01 7.57 -0.68
N ARG A 30 17.07 6.93 -1.20
CA ARG A 30 17.19 6.60 -2.63
C ARG A 30 16.05 5.70 -3.11
N ILE A 31 15.64 4.72 -2.31
CA ILE A 31 14.49 3.85 -2.66
C ILE A 31 13.21 4.66 -2.79
N LEU A 32 12.94 5.56 -1.83
CA LEU A 32 11.72 6.37 -1.83
C LEU A 32 11.71 7.35 -3.01
N THR A 33 12.81 8.06 -3.27
CA THR A 33 12.93 8.98 -4.42
C THR A 33 12.78 8.26 -5.76
N LEU A 34 13.36 7.06 -5.90
CA LEU A 34 13.19 6.27 -7.11
C LEU A 34 11.73 5.85 -7.30
N PHE A 35 11.05 5.48 -6.23
CA PHE A 35 9.63 5.12 -6.30
C PHE A 35 8.76 6.33 -6.69
N GLU A 36 9.02 7.51 -6.12
CA GLU A 36 8.35 8.77 -6.52
C GLU A 36 8.60 9.08 -8.00
N THR A 37 9.83 8.95 -8.47
CA THR A 37 10.16 9.13 -9.90
C THR A 37 9.34 8.18 -10.78
N HIS A 38 9.18 6.92 -10.36
CA HIS A 38 8.37 5.97 -11.12
C HIS A 38 6.86 6.30 -11.12
N LEU A 39 6.36 6.97 -10.08
CA LEU A 39 4.99 7.49 -10.06
C LEU A 39 4.83 8.61 -11.08
N ASP A 40 5.76 9.57 -11.07
CA ASP A 40 5.75 10.72 -11.96
C ASP A 40 5.92 10.32 -13.43
N GLU A 41 6.73 9.30 -13.70
CA GLU A 41 6.90 8.70 -15.05
C GLU A 41 5.70 7.83 -15.48
N GLY A 42 4.71 7.62 -14.60
CA GLY A 42 3.46 6.93 -14.95
C GLY A 42 3.59 5.41 -15.07
N TYR A 43 4.65 4.79 -14.54
CA TYR A 43 4.76 3.32 -14.53
C TYR A 43 3.66 2.64 -13.70
N TYR A 44 3.02 3.38 -12.80
CA TYR A 44 1.94 2.88 -11.96
C TYR A 44 0.63 3.61 -12.22
N ARG A 45 -0.43 2.84 -12.45
CA ARG A 45 -1.80 3.35 -12.39
C ARG A 45 -2.21 3.56 -10.92
N MET A 46 -2.39 4.82 -10.53
CA MET A 46 -2.95 5.20 -9.23
C MET A 46 -4.45 4.93 -9.17
N VAL A 47 -4.90 4.30 -8.10
CA VAL A 47 -6.30 4.04 -7.79
C VAL A 47 -6.64 4.72 -6.47
N PRO A 48 -7.68 5.57 -6.42
CA PRO A 48 -8.08 6.25 -5.20
C PRO A 48 -8.68 5.25 -4.20
N VAL A 49 -8.29 5.36 -2.94
CA VAL A 49 -8.96 4.66 -1.83
C VAL A 49 -10.23 5.42 -1.47
N ARG A 50 -11.39 4.79 -1.63
CA ARG A 50 -12.71 5.40 -1.42
C ARG A 50 -13.38 4.82 -0.19
N THR A 51 -14.38 5.53 0.34
CA THR A 51 -15.19 5.06 1.48
C THR A 51 -15.78 3.66 1.28
N ARG A 52 -16.11 3.28 0.04
CA ARG A 52 -16.62 1.93 -0.29
C ARG A 52 -15.60 0.84 0.01
N ASP A 53 -14.32 1.11 -0.21
CA ASP A 53 -13.24 0.13 -0.03
C ASP A 53 -13.04 -0.14 1.46
N TYR A 54 -13.10 0.89 2.30
CA TYR A 54 -13.11 0.72 3.76
C TYR A 54 -14.30 -0.10 4.26
N ARG A 55 -15.51 0.14 3.71
CA ARG A 55 -16.71 -0.64 4.07
C ARG A 55 -16.57 -2.10 3.67
N MET A 56 -16.02 -2.36 2.49
CA MET A 56 -15.78 -3.70 1.98
C MET A 56 -14.72 -4.44 2.80
N ALA A 57 -13.57 -3.82 3.05
CA ALA A 57 -12.53 -4.36 3.93
C ALA A 57 -13.07 -4.68 5.34
N ARG A 58 -13.87 -3.76 5.92
CA ARG A 58 -14.54 -3.99 7.21
C ARG A 58 -15.48 -5.18 7.15
N SER A 59 -16.24 -5.36 6.07
CA SER A 59 -17.16 -6.49 5.92
C SER A 59 -16.42 -7.83 5.86
N TRP A 60 -15.25 -7.88 5.23
CA TRP A 60 -14.41 -9.08 5.20
C TRP A 60 -13.80 -9.38 6.56
N LEU A 61 -13.24 -8.38 7.25
CA LEU A 61 -12.69 -8.54 8.60
C LEU A 61 -13.76 -8.98 9.60
N ALA A 62 -14.99 -8.48 9.47
CA ALA A 62 -16.11 -8.84 10.33
C ALA A 62 -16.55 -10.30 10.19
N GLN A 63 -16.15 -10.99 9.11
CA GLN A 63 -16.39 -12.44 8.97
C GLN A 63 -15.51 -13.25 9.93
N LEU A 64 -14.46 -12.66 10.51
CA LEU A 64 -13.53 -13.30 11.45
C LEU A 64 -12.95 -14.62 10.91
N GLN A 65 -12.84 -14.72 9.59
CA GLN A 65 -12.32 -15.88 8.88
C GLN A 65 -10.91 -15.58 8.36
N GLY A 66 -9.97 -16.47 8.69
CA GLY A 66 -8.57 -16.35 8.27
C GLY A 66 -7.77 -15.28 9.05
N THR A 67 -6.57 -15.01 8.58
CA THR A 67 -5.58 -14.11 9.20
C THR A 67 -5.38 -12.82 8.40
N LEU A 68 -6.44 -12.31 7.78
CA LEU A 68 -6.36 -11.11 6.95
C LEU A 68 -6.11 -9.89 7.83
N ARG A 69 -4.94 -9.25 7.67
CA ARG A 69 -4.62 -8.03 8.41
C ARG A 69 -5.41 -6.85 7.86
N THR A 70 -5.61 -5.82 8.69
CA THR A 70 -6.42 -4.66 8.32
C THR A 70 -5.98 -3.97 7.03
N LEU A 71 -4.68 -3.76 6.84
CA LEU A 71 -4.17 -3.10 5.63
C LEU A 71 -4.24 -4.02 4.40
N ASP A 72 -3.98 -5.32 4.59
CA ASP A 72 -4.15 -6.32 3.52
C ASP A 72 -5.62 -6.36 3.04
N ALA A 73 -6.58 -6.31 3.97
CA ALA A 73 -8.00 -6.23 3.65
C ALA A 73 -8.36 -4.96 2.85
N LEU A 74 -7.78 -3.81 3.23
CA LEU A 74 -8.02 -2.55 2.52
C LEU A 74 -7.37 -2.56 1.13
N HIS A 75 -6.16 -3.10 1.01
CA HIS A 75 -5.49 -3.28 -0.28
C HIS A 75 -6.30 -4.15 -1.23
N LEU A 76 -6.77 -5.30 -0.76
CA LEU A 76 -7.64 -6.18 -1.54
C LEU A 76 -8.95 -5.47 -1.93
N ALA A 77 -9.52 -4.66 -1.04
CA ALA A 77 -10.77 -3.98 -1.32
C ALA A 77 -10.63 -2.93 -2.43
N VAL A 78 -9.53 -2.19 -2.43
CA VAL A 78 -9.19 -1.24 -3.50
C VAL A 78 -8.98 -1.96 -4.83
N ALA A 79 -8.27 -3.09 -4.82
CA ALA A 79 -8.02 -3.88 -6.03
C ALA A 79 -9.32 -4.44 -6.63
N GLU A 80 -10.20 -5.01 -5.80
CA GLU A 80 -11.51 -5.53 -6.22
C GLU A 80 -12.38 -4.44 -6.85
N SER A 81 -12.47 -3.27 -6.19
CA SER A 81 -13.19 -2.09 -6.69
C SER A 81 -12.62 -1.51 -7.98
N ALA A 82 -11.34 -1.78 -8.28
CA ALA A 82 -10.67 -1.28 -9.48
C ALA A 82 -10.78 -2.23 -10.68
N GLY A 83 -10.91 -3.54 -10.42
CA GLY A 83 -11.10 -4.58 -11.45
C GLY A 83 -12.54 -4.78 -11.91
N THR A 84 -13.52 -4.26 -11.18
CA THR A 84 -14.96 -4.29 -11.55
C THR A 84 -15.38 -3.14 -12.49
N HIS A 85 -14.44 -2.58 -13.25
CA HIS A 85 -14.65 -1.48 -14.20
C HIS A 85 -14.37 -1.88 -15.65
#